data_AF-A0A1Q8YCP9-F1
#
_entry.id   AF-A0A1Q8YCP9-F1
#
_cell.length_a   1.000
_cell.length_b   1.000
_cell.length_c   1.000
_cell.angle_alpha   90.00
_cell.angle_beta   90.00
_cell.angle_gamma   90.00
#
_symmetry.space_group_name_H-M   'P 1'
#
loop_
_entity.id
_entity.type
_entity.pdbx_description
1 polymer ?
#
loop_
_entity_poly.entity_id
_entity_poly.type
_entity_poly.pdbx_seq_one_letter_code
_entity_poly.pdbx_strand_id
1 'polypeptide(L)' 'MAFVEQGRLQPLLFGTYRLQQVALAQLDFKGKAHFGKLVVVA' A
#
# COMPACT_ATOMS: atom_id res chain seq x y z
N MET A 1 10.55 0.26 20.48
CA MET A 1 9.79 1.50 20.22
C MET A 1 9.58 1.64 18.73
N ALA A 2 8.34 1.56 18.26
CA ALA A 2 8.03 1.72 16.84
C ALA A 2 7.82 3.20 16.51
N PHE A 3 8.72 3.78 15.71
CA PHE A 3 8.65 5.20 15.29
C PHE A 3 7.32 5.59 14.61
N VAL A 4 6.63 4.61 14.02
CA VAL A 4 5.29 4.79 13.43
C VAL A 4 4.24 5.05 14.50
N GLU A 5 4.23 4.28 15.60
CA GLU A 5 3.30 4.47 16.72
C GLU A 5 3.51 5.83 17.42
N GLN A 6 4.75 6.32 17.39
CA GLN A 6 5.13 7.62 17.93
C GLN A 6 4.85 8.80 16.97
N GLY A 7 4.32 8.54 15.77
CA GLY A 7 4.07 9.56 14.74
C GLY A 7 5.32 10.16 14.11
N ARG A 8 6.51 9.63 14.43
CA ARG A 8 7.81 10.10 13.91
C ARG A 8 8.10 9.60 12.50
N LEU A 9 7.42 8.55 12.05
CA LEU A 9 7.45 8.05 10.68
C LEU A 9 6.03 7.82 10.18
N GLN A 10 5.71 8.36 9.00
CA GLN A 10 4.44 8.11 8.33
C GLN A 10 4.60 7.00 7.28
N PRO A 11 3.73 5.97 7.27
CA PRO A 11 3.71 4.99 6.20
C PRO A 11 3.33 5.65 4.87
N LEU A 12 4.07 5.33 3.81
CA LEU A 12 3.75 5.76 2.45
C LEU A 12 2.65 4.87 1.87
N LEU A 13 1.40 5.05 2.31
CA LEU A 13 0.25 4.38 1.70
C LEU A 13 -0.19 5.17 0.47
N PHE A 14 -0.14 4.54 -0.71
CA PHE A 14 -0.68 5.14 -1.92
C PHE A 14 -2.15 4.78 -2.12
N GLY A 15 -2.50 3.50 -1.97
CA GLY A 15 -3.85 3.04 -2.25
C GLY A 15 -4.17 1.67 -1.65
N THR A 16 -5.47 1.37 -1.61
CA THR A 16 -6.01 0.13 -1.05
C THR A 16 -6.87 -0.60 -2.07
N TYR A 17 -6.71 -1.92 -2.16
CA TYR A 17 -7.52 -2.81 -3.00
C TYR A 17 -8.27 -3.79 -2.10
N ARG A 18 -9.49 -4.17 -2.48
CA ARG A 18 -10.15 -5.30 -1.82
C ARG A 18 -9.46 -6.60 -2.23
N LEU A 19 -9.59 -7.64 -1.41
CA LEU A 19 -8.99 -8.95 -1.69
C LEU A 19 -9.40 -9.51 -3.06
N GLN A 20 -10.65 -9.29 -3.49
CA GLN A 20 -11.14 -9.74 -4.80
C GLN A 20 -10.44 -9.03 -5.98
N GLN A 21 -9.74 -7.91 -5.72
CA GLN A 21 -9.04 -7.10 -6.71
C GLN A 21 -7.51 -7.33 -6.70
N VAL A 22 -7.03 -8.39 -6.02
CA VAL A 22 -5.58 -8.65 -5.89
C VAL A 22 -4.85 -8.73 -7.24
N ALA A 23 -5.51 -9.25 -8.28
CA ALA A 23 -4.94 -9.29 -9.62
C ALA A 23 -4.68 -7.89 -10.20
N LEU A 24 -5.59 -6.94 -9.97
CA LEU A 24 -5.42 -5.54 -10.38
C LEU A 24 -4.31 -4.87 -9.57
N ALA A 25 -4.27 -5.08 -8.25
CA ALA A 25 -3.19 -4.56 -7.40
C ALA A 25 -1.79 -5.01 -7.87
N GLN A 26 -1.67 -6.27 -8.34
CA GLN A 26 -0.43 -6.81 -8.89
C GLN A 26 -0.05 -6.19 -10.24
N LEU A 27 -1.02 -5.92 -11.10
CA LEU A 27 -0.79 -5.23 -12.37
C LEU A 27 -0.29 -3.81 -12.13
N ASP A 28 -0.95 -3.05 -11.25
CA ASP A 28 -0.58 -1.67 -10.93
C ASP A 28 0.80 -1.58 -10.25
N PHE A 29 1.11 -2.55 -9.37
CA PHE A 29 2.44 -2.68 -8.77
C PHE A 29 3.53 -2.90 -9.83
N LYS A 30 3.31 -3.84 -10.77
CA LYS A 30 4.26 -4.12 -11.86
C LYS A 30 4.42 -2.94 -12.81
N GLY A 31 3.35 -2.19 -13.05
CA GLY A 31 3.35 -0.98 -13.86
C GLY A 31 4.19 0.16 -13.27
N LYS A 32 4.60 0.09 -11.99
CA LYS A 32 5.35 1.13 -11.28
C LYS A 32 4.71 2.52 -11.39
N ALA A 33 3.38 2.57 -11.56
CA ALA A 33 2.64 3.81 -11.78
C ALA A 33 2.49 4.65 -10.51
N HIS A 34 2.82 4.09 -9.35
CA HIS A 34 2.50 4.66 -8.04
C HIS A 34 3.74 4.75 -7.15
N PHE A 35 3.93 5.91 -6.51
CA PHE A 35 4.92 6.10 -5.46
C PHE A 35 4.28 5.84 -4.09
N GLY A 36 4.70 4.76 -3.43
CA GLY A 36 4.16 4.32 -2.15
C GLY A 36 3.75 2.84 -2.18
N LYS A 37 3.08 2.40 -1.11
CA LYS A 37 2.63 1.01 -0.92
C LYS A 37 1.19 0.87 -1.39
N LEU A 38 0.91 -0.23 -2.09
CA LEU A 38 -0.44 -0.71 -2.35
C LEU A 38 -0.77 -1.75 -1.28
N VAL A 39 -1.92 -1.62 -0.62
CA VAL A 39 -2.35 -2.51 0.46
C VAL A 39 -3.60 -3.27 0.04
N VAL A 40 -3.66 -4.56 0.38
CA VAL A 40 -4.85 -5.38 0.17
C VAL A 40 -5.60 -5.49 1.51
N VAL A 41 -6.91 -5.22 1.48
CA VAL A 41 -7.80 -5.33 2.64
C VAL A 41 -8.84 -6.42 2.42
N ALA A 42 -9.22 -7.13 3.48
CA ALA A 42 -10.19 -8.23 3.48
C ALA A 42 -11.64 -7.72 3.53
#